data_AF-A0A6C0CSI5-F1
#
_entry.id   AF-A0A6C0CSI5-F1
#
_cell.length_a   1.000
_cell.length_b   1.000
_cell.length_c   1.000
_cell.angle_alpha   90.00
_cell.angle_beta   90.00
_cell.angle_gamma   90.00
#
_symmetry.space_group_name_H-M   'P 1'
#
loop_
_entity.id
_entity.type
_entity.pdbx_description
1 polymer ?
#
loop_
_entity_poly.entity_id
_entity_poly.type
_entity_poly.pdbx_seq_one_letter_code
_entity_poly.pdbx_strand_id
1 'polypeptide(L)'
;MAKASRPALGDIAYTSFGVGLGFMASIIVYTFVGMLLFVPGFILLKKEQKKQNPSDLVKIFAYVLMGMGMIIGLGLGAGVFFSELGGEF
;
A
#
# COMPACT_ATOMS: atom_id res chain seq x y z
N MET A 1 30.67 -0.53 36.30
CA MET A 1 30.58 -1.72 35.43
C MET A 1 29.15 -1.83 34.94
N ALA A 2 28.86 -1.45 33.69
CA ALA A 2 27.53 -1.61 33.11
C ALA A 2 27.37 -3.07 32.66
N LYS A 3 26.57 -3.85 33.37
CA LYS A 3 26.19 -5.21 32.99
C LYS A 3 25.29 -5.07 31.76
N ALA A 4 25.83 -5.33 30.58
CA ALA A 4 25.05 -5.44 29.35
C ALA A 4 24.05 -6.58 29.52
N SER A 5 22.83 -6.23 29.93
CA SER A 5 21.70 -7.15 30.00
C SER A 5 21.41 -7.59 28.57
N ARG A 6 21.90 -8.79 28.22
CA ARG A 6 21.56 -9.44 26.96
C ARG A 6 20.04 -9.53 26.91
N PRO A 7 19.37 -8.98 25.88
CA PRO A 7 17.92 -9.12 25.78
C PRO A 7 17.59 -10.62 25.79
N ALA A 8 16.68 -11.02 26.67
CA ALA A 8 16.24 -12.40 26.73
C ALA A 8 15.66 -12.76 25.35
N LEU A 9 15.96 -13.97 24.86
CA LEU A 9 15.44 -14.45 23.56
C LEU A 9 13.92 -14.28 23.44
N GLY A 10 13.19 -14.34 24.56
CA GLY A 10 11.77 -14.01 24.64
C GLY A 10 11.45 -12.56 24.26
N ASP A 11 12.14 -11.56 24.82
CA ASP A 11 11.91 -10.14 24.52
C ASP A 11 12.15 -9.83 23.04
N ILE A 12 13.14 -10.47 22.42
CA ILE A 12 13.42 -10.31 20.99
C ILE A 12 12.27 -10.89 20.15
N ALA A 13 11.75 -12.06 20.50
CA ALA A 13 10.66 -12.72 19.79
C ALA A 13 9.31 -11.97 19.91
N TYR A 14 8.99 -11.42 21.10
CA TYR A 14 7.79 -10.61 21.28
C TYR A 14 7.88 -9.27 20.54
N THR A 15 9.06 -8.65 20.52
CA THR A 15 9.27 -7.39 19.82
C THR A 15 9.20 -7.57 18.30
N SER A 16 9.80 -8.63 17.75
CA SER A 16 9.72 -8.92 16.31
C SER A 16 8.31 -9.33 15.87
N PHE A 17 7.56 -10.08 16.69
CA PHE A 17 6.17 -10.41 16.40
C PHE A 17 5.26 -9.16 16.43
N GLY A 18 5.45 -8.27 17.40
CA GLY A 18 4.69 -7.01 17.49
C GLY A 18 4.96 -6.06 16.33
N VAL A 19 6.22 -5.94 15.90
CA VAL A 19 6.62 -5.14 14.73
C VAL A 19 6.05 -5.74 13.44
N GLY A 20 6.13 -7.07 13.28
CA GLY A 20 5.57 -7.76 12.10
C GLY A 20 4.05 -7.63 11.97
N LEU A 21 3.33 -7.78 13.08
CA LEU A 21 1.87 -7.57 13.11
C LEU A 21 1.49 -6.10 12.86
N GLY A 22 2.20 -5.15 13.47
CA GLY A 22 1.98 -3.72 13.26
C GLY A 22 2.23 -3.33 11.81
N PHE A 23 3.26 -3.89 11.19
CA PHE A 23 3.57 -3.69 9.78
C PHE A 23 2.48 -4.23 8.86
N MET A 24 2.03 -5.48 9.07
CA MET A 24 0.91 -6.05 8.29
C MET A 24 -0.39 -5.28 8.47
N ALA A 25 -0.70 -4.86 9.69
CA ALA A 25 -1.86 -4.00 9.97
C ALA A 25 -1.77 -2.67 9.22
N SER A 26 -0.58 -2.06 9.15
CA SER A 26 -0.37 -0.82 8.40
C SER A 26 -0.61 -1.02 6.90
N ILE A 27 -0.11 -2.13 6.32
CA ILE A 27 -0.33 -2.45 4.89
C ILE A 27 -1.82 -2.55 4.58
N ILE A 28 -2.59 -3.22 5.44
CA ILE A 28 -4.04 -3.34 5.28
C ILE A 28 -4.69 -1.95 5.27
N VAL A 29 -4.34 -1.08 6.23
CA VAL A 29 -4.89 0.29 6.30
C VAL A 29 -4.55 1.10 5.05
N TYR A 30 -3.29 1.09 4.60
CA TYR A 30 -2.88 1.80 3.39
C TYR A 30 -3.54 1.24 2.13
N THR A 31 -3.78 -0.07 2.08
CA THR A 31 -4.54 -0.70 1.00
C THR A 31 -5.98 -0.20 0.97
N PHE A 32 -6.63 -0.10 2.13
CA PHE A 32 -7.97 0.49 2.24
C PHE A 32 -7.99 1.96 1.79
N VAL A 33 -7.02 2.77 2.20
CA VAL A 33 -6.89 4.17 1.77
C VAL A 33 -6.67 4.26 0.25
N GLY A 34 -5.83 3.38 -0.32
CA GLY A 34 -5.63 3.29 -1.76
C GLY A 34 -6.91 2.92 -2.51
N MET A 35 -7.69 1.96 -1.99
CA MET A 35 -9.00 1.59 -2.55
C MET A 35 -10.01 2.74 -2.50
N LEU A 36 -10.03 3.53 -1.43
CA LEU A 36 -10.93 4.70 -1.32
C LEU A 36 -10.69 5.74 -2.41
N LEU A 37 -9.46 5.86 -2.93
CA LEU A 37 -9.15 6.74 -4.06
C LEU A 37 -9.34 6.02 -5.41
N PHE A 38 -9.00 4.73 -5.49
CA PHE A 38 -9.11 3.96 -6.72
C PHE A 38 -10.56 3.76 -7.17
N VAL A 39 -11.45 3.36 -6.26
CA VAL A 39 -12.87 3.06 -6.56
C VAL A 39 -13.61 4.23 -7.22
N PRO A 40 -13.57 5.47 -6.69
CA PRO A 40 -14.23 6.60 -7.35
C PRO A 40 -13.60 6.90 -8.71
N GLY A 41 -12.28 6.80 -8.86
CA GLY A 41 -11.61 6.95 -10.15
C GLY A 41 -12.07 5.92 -11.18
N PHE A 42 -12.18 4.65 -10.77
CA PHE A 42 -12.66 3.57 -11.63
C PHE A 42 -14.13 3.75 -12.03
N ILE A 43 -14.99 4.13 -11.08
CA ILE A 43 -16.41 4.40 -11.36
C ILE A 43 -16.53 5.56 -12.35
N LEU A 44 -15.76 6.63 -12.15
CA LEU A 44 -15.77 7.83 -12.98
C LEU A 44 -15.29 7.51 -14.40
N LEU A 45 -14.21 6.73 -14.55
CA LEU A 45 -13.74 6.25 -15.86
C LEU A 45 -14.80 5.39 -16.57
N LYS A 46 -15.38 4.42 -15.85
CA LYS A 46 -16.39 3.51 -16.41
C LYS A 46 -17.68 4.23 -16.82
N LYS A 47 -18.07 5.28 -16.07
CA LYS A 47 -19.18 6.16 -16.43
C LYS A 47 -18.86 6.99 -17.67
N GLU A 48 -17.66 7.52 -17.77
CA GLU A 48 -17.25 8.36 -18.90
C GLU A 48 -17.13 7.56 -20.19
N GLN A 49 -16.62 6.33 -20.14
CA GLN A 49 -16.55 5.42 -21.29
C GLN A 49 -17.93 5.02 -21.85
N LYS A 50 -19.00 5.11 -21.06
CA LYS A 50 -20.37 4.82 -21.50
C LYS A 50 -21.07 6.03 -22.12
N LYS A 51 -20.48 7.23 -22.07
CA LYS A 51 -21.08 8.42 -22.67
C LYS A 51 -20.84 8.45 -24.18
N GLN A 52 -21.82 8.98 -24.91
CA GLN A 52 -21.74 9.17 -26.35
C GLN A 52 -20.69 10.23 -26.75
N ASN A 53 -20.44 11.21 -25.87
CA ASN A 53 -19.39 12.23 -25.99
C ASN A 53 -18.50 12.23 -24.74
N PRO A 54 -17.48 11.36 -24.68
CA PRO A 54 -16.62 11.24 -23.52
C PRO A 54 -15.61 12.40 -23.47
N SER A 55 -15.50 13.07 -22.33
CA SER A 55 -14.52 14.13 -22.10
C SER A 55 -13.15 13.55 -21.78
N ASP A 56 -12.13 13.95 -22.54
CA ASP A 56 -10.75 13.49 -22.31
C ASP A 56 -10.18 14.02 -21.00
N LEU A 57 -10.58 15.22 -20.57
CA LEU A 57 -10.17 15.78 -19.29
C LEU A 57 -10.68 14.94 -18.12
N VAL A 58 -11.93 14.45 -18.21
CA VAL A 58 -12.54 13.57 -17.21
C VAL A 58 -11.87 12.19 -17.20
N LYS A 59 -11.51 11.63 -18.37
CA LYS A 59 -10.72 10.38 -18.45
C LYS A 59 -9.35 10.52 -17.80
N ILE A 60 -8.61 11.59 -18.14
CA ILE A 60 -7.28 11.86 -17.58
C ILE A 60 -7.36 11.99 -16.07
N PHE A 61 -8.34 12.76 -15.56
CA PHE A 61 -8.56 12.88 -14.13
C PHE A 61 -8.86 11.52 -13.47
N ALA A 62 -9.68 10.69 -14.12
CA ALA A 62 -9.97 9.33 -13.64
C ALA A 62 -8.71 8.47 -13.55
N TYR A 63 -7.85 8.51 -14.57
CA TYR A 63 -6.58 7.79 -14.58
C TYR A 63 -5.63 8.27 -13.50
N VAL A 64 -5.52 9.58 -13.28
CA VAL A 64 -4.69 10.15 -12.20
C VAL A 64 -5.18 9.68 -10.83
N LEU A 65 -6.50 9.73 -10.62
CA LEU A 65 -7.12 9.32 -9.34
C LEU A 65 -6.93 7.81 -9.08
N MET A 66 -7.12 6.98 -10.11
CA MET A 66 -6.82 5.54 -10.04
C MET A 66 -5.33 5.27 -9.80
N GLY A 67 -4.44 5.98 -10.51
CA GLY A 67 -3.00 5.85 -10.38
C GLY A 67 -2.52 6.19 -8.97
N MET A 68 -3.02 7.28 -8.38
CA MET A 68 -2.73 7.61 -6.98
C MET A 68 -3.21 6.53 -6.01
N GLY A 69 -4.43 6.02 -6.20
CA GLY A 69 -4.96 4.91 -5.38
C GLY A 69 -4.10 3.65 -5.47
N MET A 70 -3.63 3.30 -6.67
CA MET A 70 -2.70 2.19 -6.87
C MET A 70 -1.34 2.44 -6.23
N ILE A 71 -0.75 3.63 -6.37
CA ILE A 71 0.54 3.95 -5.75
C ILE A 71 0.45 3.87 -4.22
N ILE A 72 -0.65 4.34 -3.63
CA ILE A 72 -0.83 4.30 -2.18
C ILE A 72 -1.09 2.86 -1.69
N GLY A 73 -1.97 2.12 -2.37
CA GLY A 73 -2.34 0.76 -1.96
C GLY A 73 -1.28 -0.30 -2.28
N LEU A 74 -0.66 -0.21 -3.45
CA LEU A 74 0.35 -1.17 -3.91
C LEU A 74 1.76 -0.68 -3.71
N GLY A 75 2.06 0.62 -3.64
CA GLY A 75 3.45 1.10 -3.52
C GLY A 75 4.14 0.62 -2.25
N LEU A 76 3.42 0.55 -1.13
CA LEU A 76 3.95 -0.03 0.10
C LEU A 76 4.09 -1.56 0.02
N GLY A 77 3.13 -2.27 -0.57
CA GLY A 77 3.22 -3.73 -0.73
C GLY A 77 4.29 -4.16 -1.75
N ALA A 78 4.40 -3.43 -2.85
CA ALA A 78 5.35 -3.66 -3.93
C ALA A 78 6.77 -3.32 -3.49
N GLY A 79 7.01 -2.22 -2.76
CA GLY A 79 8.34 -1.88 -2.26
C GLY A 79 8.93 -2.98 -1.35
N VAL A 80 8.09 -3.61 -0.55
CA VAL A 80 8.47 -4.73 0.33
C VAL A 80 8.72 -5.99 -0.49
N PHE A 81 7.78 -6.34 -1.37
CA PHE A 81 7.88 -7.48 -2.27
C PHE A 81 9.12 -7.42 -3.17
N PHE A 82 9.44 -6.25 -3.73
CA PHE A 82 10.64 -6.04 -4.53
C PHE A 82 11.92 -5.98 -3.69
N SER A 83 11.84 -5.58 -2.42
CA SER A 83 13.00 -5.65 -1.50
C SER A 83 13.32 -7.09 -1.12
N GLU A 84 12.29 -7.94 -0.95
CA GLU A 84 12.46 -9.38 -0.72
C GLU A 84 13.01 -10.09 -1.97
N LEU A 85 12.46 -9.82 -3.15
CA LEU A 85 12.96 -10.38 -4.41
C LEU A 85 14.35 -9.86 -4.81
N GLY A 86 14.63 -8.59 -4.58
CA GLY A 86 15.93 -7.98 -4.90
C GLY A 86 17.05 -8.35 -3.92
N GLY A 87 16.70 -8.93 -2.76
CA GLY A 87 17.66 -9.49 -1.80
C GLY A 87 18.03 -10.96 -2.09
N GLU A 88 17.33 -11.63 -3.00
CA GLU A 88 17.58 -13.02 -3.41
C GLU A 88 18.42 -13.15 -4.71
N PHE A 89 18.88 -12.03 -5.30
CA PHE A 89 19.81 -11.98 -6.45
C PHE A 89 21.08 -11.20 -6.09
#